data_AF-A0A8G0KSK6-F1
#
_entry.id   AF-A0A8G0KSK6-F1
#
_cell.length_a   1.000
_cell.length_b   1.000
_cell.length_c   1.000
_cell.angle_alpha   90.00
_cell.angle_beta   90.00
_cell.angle_gamma   90.00
#
_symmetry.space_group_name_H-M   'P 1'
#
loop_
_entity.id
_entity.type
_entity.pdbx_description
1 polymer ?
#
loop_
_entity_poly.entity_id
_entity_poly.type
_entity_poly.pdbx_seq_one_letter_code
_entity_poly.pdbx_strand_id
1 'polypeptide(L)'
;MNRLRELDFLRGIAILLVLLRHQFLFYWTEKMGWIGVDLFFVLSGFLVSGLLFKEYQKHNKIDGKRFLIRRGFKIYPIFYLFYILYLIPFYSNNKILDFRKMATDLLFLQNYATGWGYAYPASWSLAVEEHFYFGLVLSFYLVLNNKRLDKIFFPILIFLQKKF
;
A
#
# COMPACT_ATOMS: atom_id res chain seq x y z
N MET A 1 -12.37 7.84 19.55
CA MET A 1 -11.93 7.43 18.19
C MET A 1 -12.22 5.94 18.07
N ASN A 2 -13.36 5.54 17.52
CA ASN A 2 -13.65 4.12 17.37
C ASN A 2 -12.80 3.59 16.21
N ARG A 3 -11.75 2.82 16.52
CA ARG A 3 -11.16 1.92 15.52
C ARG A 3 -12.30 1.03 15.04
N LEU A 4 -12.51 0.98 13.74
CA LEU A 4 -13.38 -0.02 13.11
C LEU A 4 -12.64 -1.35 13.21
N ARG A 5 -12.80 -2.02 14.37
CA ARG A 5 -12.08 -3.25 14.71
C ARG A 5 -12.41 -4.36 13.71
N GLU A 6 -13.60 -4.29 13.12
CA GLU A 6 -14.10 -5.18 12.09
C GLU A 6 -13.19 -5.13 10.85
N LEU A 7 -12.80 -3.93 10.42
CA LEU A 7 -11.92 -3.75 9.25
C LEU A 7 -10.49 -4.19 9.54
N ASP A 8 -9.98 -3.90 10.74
CA ASP A 8 -8.66 -4.40 11.16
C ASP A 8 -8.64 -5.94 11.26
N PHE A 9 -9.73 -6.56 11.71
CA PHE A 9 -9.88 -8.01 11.75
C PHE A 9 -9.91 -8.63 10.34
N LEU A 10 -10.68 -8.05 9.41
CA LEU A 10 -10.70 -8.49 8.01
C LEU A 10 -9.34 -8.34 7.32
N ARG A 11 -8.57 -7.29 7.65
CA ARG A 11 -7.18 -7.17 7.17
C ARG A 11 -6.28 -8.26 7.74
N GLY A 12 -6.48 -8.64 9.01
CA GLY A 12 -5.82 -9.79 9.61
C GLY A 12 -6.10 -11.09 8.86
N ILE A 13 -7.38 -11.35 8.53
CA ILE A 13 -7.77 -12.51 7.70
C ILE A 13 -7.11 -12.44 6.33
N ALA A 14 -7.11 -11.27 5.68
CA ALA A 14 -6.48 -11.07 4.38
C ALA A 14 -4.98 -11.42 4.42
N ILE A 15 -4.25 -10.97 5.45
CA ILE A 15 -2.83 -11.30 5.65
C ILE A 15 -2.65 -12.81 5.85
N LEU A 16 -3.49 -13.46 6.65
CA LEU A 16 -3.41 -14.91 6.87
C LEU A 16 -3.58 -15.69 5.56
N LEU A 17 -4.53 -15.30 4.71
CA LEU A 17 -4.71 -15.90 3.37
C LEU A 17 -3.44 -15.74 2.51
N VAL A 18 -2.78 -14.59 2.55
CA VAL A 18 -1.53 -14.35 1.83
C VAL A 18 -0.38 -15.21 2.36
N LEU A 19 -0.29 -15.39 3.69
CA LEU A 19 0.72 -16.24 4.32
C LEU A 19 0.51 -17.71 3.99
N LEU A 20 -0.74 -18.18 3.96
CA LEU A 20 -1.10 -19.57 3.60
C LEU A 20 -0.67 -19.93 2.17
N ARG A 21 -0.72 -18.96 1.25
CA ARG A 21 -0.17 -19.15 -0.11
C ARG A 21 1.35 -19.37 -0.09
N HIS A 22 2.09 -18.65 0.76
CA HIS A 22 3.55 -18.74 0.79
C HIS A 22 4.07 -20.02 1.46
N GLN A 23 3.23 -20.74 2.21
CA GLN A 23 3.63 -21.98 2.90
C GLN A 23 3.52 -23.25 2.03
N PHE A 24 3.16 -23.16 0.74
CA PHE A 24 3.06 -24.29 -0.20
C PHE A 24 2.32 -25.54 0.33
N LEU A 25 1.47 -25.40 1.37
CA LEU A 25 0.88 -26.55 2.06
C LEU A 25 -0.15 -27.29 1.18
N PHE A 26 -0.85 -26.59 0.29
CA PHE A 26 -1.90 -27.18 -0.56
C PHE A 26 -2.07 -26.43 -1.89
N TYR A 27 -2.26 -27.14 -3.02
CA TYR A 27 -2.39 -26.54 -4.36
C TYR A 27 -3.57 -25.54 -4.49
N TRP A 28 -4.65 -25.72 -3.71
CA TRP A 28 -5.81 -24.83 -3.71
C TRP A 28 -5.57 -23.48 -3.00
N THR A 29 -4.45 -23.30 -2.28
CA THR A 29 -4.16 -22.06 -1.54
C THR A 29 -3.66 -20.94 -2.43
N GLU A 30 -3.27 -21.22 -3.69
CA GLU A 30 -2.81 -20.17 -4.61
C GLU A 30 -3.89 -19.14 -4.91
N LYS A 31 -5.10 -19.59 -5.29
CA LYS A 31 -6.24 -18.71 -5.57
C LYS A 31 -6.68 -17.93 -4.33
N MET A 32 -6.67 -18.59 -3.16
CA MET A 32 -7.02 -17.98 -1.88
C MET A 32 -6.04 -16.87 -1.48
N GLY A 33 -4.75 -17.04 -1.76
CA GLY A 33 -3.73 -16.02 -1.47
C GLY A 33 -3.94 -14.74 -2.26
N TRP A 34 -4.29 -14.84 -3.55
CA TRP A 34 -4.56 -13.66 -4.39
C TRP A 34 -5.80 -12.90 -3.93
N ILE A 35 -6.87 -13.60 -3.55
CA ILE A 35 -8.05 -12.98 -2.94
C ILE A 35 -7.67 -12.23 -1.65
N GLY A 36 -6.76 -12.80 -0.84
CA GLY A 36 -6.20 -12.13 0.33
C GLY A 36 -5.48 -10.83 -0.01
N VAL A 37 -4.67 -10.83 -1.07
CA VAL A 37 -4.00 -9.61 -1.56
C VAL A 37 -5.02 -8.55 -1.97
N ASP A 38 -6.01 -8.92 -2.79
CA ASP A 38 -7.05 -8.00 -3.26
C ASP A 38 -7.85 -7.39 -2.10
N LEU A 39 -8.27 -8.24 -1.16
CA LEU A 39 -8.99 -7.81 0.03
C LEU A 39 -8.16 -6.87 0.89
N PHE A 40 -6.87 -7.16 1.09
CA PHE A 40 -5.96 -6.30 1.85
C PHE A 40 -5.83 -4.91 1.22
N PHE A 41 -5.68 -4.84 -0.10
CA PHE A 41 -5.57 -3.57 -0.82
C PHE A 41 -6.87 -2.76 -0.77
N VAL A 42 -8.02 -3.39 -1.01
CA VAL A 42 -9.32 -2.71 -0.94
C VAL A 42 -9.57 -2.13 0.46
N LEU A 43 -9.33 -2.91 1.52
CA LEU A 43 -9.52 -2.44 2.89
C LEU A 43 -8.54 -1.33 3.28
N SER A 44 -7.28 -1.46 2.86
CA SER A 44 -6.26 -0.44 3.10
C SER A 44 -6.60 0.87 2.37
N GLY A 45 -7.05 0.78 1.11
CA GLY A 45 -7.52 1.92 0.33
C GLY A 45 -8.71 2.62 0.97
N PHE A 46 -9.71 1.87 1.43
CA PHE A 46 -10.89 2.41 2.12
C PHE A 46 -10.51 3.16 3.41
N LEU A 47 -9.67 2.54 4.26
CA LEU A 47 -9.23 3.16 5.52
C LEU A 47 -8.39 4.42 5.30
N VAL A 48 -7.47 4.38 4.33
CA VAL A 48 -6.54 5.48 4.05
C VAL A 48 -7.27 6.67 3.44
N SER A 49 -8.09 6.43 2.41
CA SER A 49 -8.92 7.47 1.79
C SER A 49 -9.90 8.05 2.80
N GLY A 50 -10.47 7.23 3.68
CA GLY A 50 -11.37 7.69 4.73
C GLY A 50 -10.69 8.59 5.77
N LEU A 51 -9.41 8.36 6.08
CA LEU A 51 -8.64 9.23 6.95
C LEU A 51 -8.48 10.63 6.36
N LEU A 52 -8.05 10.73 5.09
CA LEU A 52 -7.89 12.00 4.38
C LEU A 52 -9.23 12.73 4.24
N PHE A 53 -10.30 11.99 3.98
CA PHE A 53 -11.63 12.55 3.87
C PHE A 53 -12.15 13.13 5.19
N LYS A 54 -11.91 12.46 6.31
CA LYS A 54 -12.25 12.97 7.65
C LYS A 54 -11.44 14.21 8.01
N GLU A 55 -10.15 14.24 7.63
CA GLU A 55 -9.32 15.42 7.79
C GLU A 55 -9.88 16.61 7.00
N TYR A 56 -10.31 16.37 5.76
CA TYR A 56 -10.97 17.38 4.94
C TYR A 56 -12.27 17.87 5.57
N GLN A 57 -13.18 16.99 5.99
CA GLN A 57 -14.44 17.42 6.63
C GLN A 57 -14.21 18.27 7.88
N LYS A 58 -13.13 18.00 8.63
CA LYS A 58 -12.82 18.72 9.87
C LYS A 58 -12.13 20.07 9.63
N HIS A 59 -11.30 20.17 8.60
CA HIS A 59 -10.39 21.31 8.39
C HIS A 59 -10.57 22.02 7.05
N ASN A 60 -11.49 21.57 6.18
CA ASN A 60 -11.67 21.99 4.78
C ASN A 60 -10.37 22.01 3.96
N LYS A 61 -9.37 21.24 4.39
CA LYS A 61 -8.04 21.19 3.80
C LYS A 61 -7.44 19.81 4.04
N ILE A 62 -6.64 19.36 3.08
CA ILE A 62 -5.84 18.14 3.19
C ILE A 62 -4.36 18.55 3.18
N ASP A 63 -3.61 18.07 4.16
CA ASP A 63 -2.16 18.17 4.17
C ASP A 63 -1.52 16.89 3.63
N GLY A 64 -1.48 16.78 2.30
CA GLY A 64 -0.90 15.63 1.60
C GLY A 64 0.57 15.38 1.96
N LYS A 65 1.34 16.46 2.20
CA LYS A 65 2.75 16.35 2.59
C LYS A 65 2.88 15.71 3.97
N ARG A 66 2.11 16.19 4.96
CA ARG A 66 2.09 15.60 6.31
C ARG A 66 1.61 14.16 6.29
N PHE A 67 0.63 13.83 5.46
CA PHE A 67 0.15 12.46 5.27
C PHE A 67 1.26 11.53 4.75
N LEU A 68 1.94 11.92 3.65
CA LEU A 68 3.01 11.12 3.04
C LEU A 68 4.20 10.96 4.00
N ILE A 69 4.61 12.03 4.69
CA ILE A 69 5.71 11.98 5.66
C ILE A 69 5.40 10.99 6.80
N ARG A 70 4.21 11.07 7.39
CA ARG A 70 3.81 10.16 8.48
C ARG A 70 3.80 8.69 8.04
N ARG A 71 3.38 8.43 6.80
CA ARG A 71 3.38 7.09 6.21
C ARG A 71 4.80 6.61 5.91
N GLY A 72 5.63 7.46 5.31
CA GLY A 72 7.04 7.18 5.02
C GLY A 72 7.82 6.79 6.28
N PHE A 73 7.70 7.56 7.37
CA PHE A 73 8.35 7.21 8.65
C PHE A 73 7.89 5.87 9.25
N LYS A 74 6.70 5.39 8.89
CA LYS A 74 6.21 4.08 9.34
C LYS A 74 6.72 2.94 8.44
N ILE A 75 6.88 3.19 7.14
CA ILE A 75 7.11 2.15 6.13
C ILE A 75 8.58 2.04 5.74
N TYR A 76 9.25 3.15 5.49
CA TYR A 76 10.61 3.15 4.95
C TYR A 76 11.65 2.55 5.90
N PRO A 77 11.65 2.83 7.23
CA PRO A 77 12.66 2.26 8.12
C PRO A 77 12.60 0.74 8.15
N ILE A 78 11.39 0.17 8.22
CA ILE A 78 11.22 -1.28 8.26
C ILE A 78 11.54 -1.89 6.90
N PHE A 79 11.15 -1.25 5.80
CA PHE A 79 11.49 -1.70 4.45
C PHE A 79 13.00 -1.77 4.23
N TYR A 80 13.73 -0.68 4.48
CA TYR A 80 15.19 -0.66 4.27
C TYR A 80 15.91 -1.65 5.18
N LEU A 81 15.45 -1.84 6.42
CA LEU A 81 16.00 -2.85 7.31
C LEU A 81 15.87 -4.26 6.71
N PHE A 82 14.65 -4.66 6.34
CA PHE A 82 14.43 -5.98 5.74
C PHE A 82 15.17 -6.11 4.40
N TYR A 83 15.17 -5.07 3.57
CA TYR A 83 15.86 -5.08 2.29
C TYR A 83 17.35 -5.40 2.45
N ILE A 84 18.03 -4.78 3.42
CA ILE A 84 19.43 -5.08 3.75
C ILE A 84 19.60 -6.53 4.20
N LEU A 85 18.70 -7.03 5.07
CA LEU A 85 18.74 -8.43 5.51
C LEU A 85 18.59 -9.41 4.33
N TYR A 86 17.72 -9.10 3.36
CA TYR A 86 17.52 -9.89 2.16
C TYR A 86 18.71 -9.83 1.17
N LEU A 87 19.63 -8.87 1.30
CA LEU A 87 20.86 -8.82 0.51
C LEU A 87 21.99 -9.71 1.07
N ILE A 88 21.94 -10.10 2.35
CA ILE A 88 22.98 -10.92 2.99
C ILE A 88 23.27 -12.22 2.21
N PRO A 89 22.27 -13.01 1.77
CA PRO A 89 22.51 -14.24 1.01
C PRO A 89 23.13 -13.99 -0.38
N PHE A 90 22.93 -12.81 -0.99
CA PHE A 90 23.54 -12.50 -2.28
C PHE A 90 25.05 -12.36 -2.15
N TYR A 91 25.51 -11.72 -1.06
CA TYR A 91 26.92 -11.60 -0.74
C TYR A 91 27.54 -12.98 -0.45
N SER A 92 26.86 -13.81 0.35
CA SER A 92 27.36 -15.16 0.71
C SER A 92 27.48 -16.11 -0.49
N ASN A 93 26.68 -15.92 -1.53
CA ASN A 93 26.67 -16.80 -2.72
C ASN A 93 27.56 -16.27 -3.87
N ASN A 94 28.40 -15.25 -3.63
CA ASN A 94 29.20 -14.58 -4.66
C ASN A 94 28.38 -14.14 -5.90
N LYS A 95 27.10 -13.81 -5.71
CA LYS A 95 26.27 -13.31 -6.82
C LYS A 95 26.64 -11.86 -7.09
N ILE A 96 26.93 -11.54 -8.35
CA ILE A 96 27.14 -10.16 -8.79
C ILE A 96 25.84 -9.40 -8.58
N LEU A 97 25.90 -8.32 -7.80
CA LEU A 97 24.76 -7.45 -7.55
C LEU A 97 24.45 -6.60 -8.78
N ASP A 98 23.22 -6.69 -9.26
CA ASP A 98 22.72 -5.81 -10.30
C ASP A 98 22.22 -4.50 -9.69
N PHE A 99 23.09 -3.48 -9.72
CA PHE A 99 22.78 -2.16 -9.17
C PHE A 99 21.55 -1.50 -9.80
N ARG A 100 21.22 -1.80 -11.08
CA ARG A 100 20.04 -1.23 -11.72
C ARG A 100 18.77 -1.79 -11.11
N LYS A 101 18.73 -3.11 -10.88
CA LYS A 101 17.60 -3.78 -10.23
C LYS A 101 17.47 -3.41 -8.76
N MET A 102 18.58 -3.19 -8.07
CA MET A 102 18.55 -2.65 -6.71
C MET A 102 17.97 -1.25 -6.65
N ALA A 103 18.35 -0.38 -7.60
CA ALA A 103 17.80 0.97 -7.67
C ALA A 103 16.29 0.95 -7.92
N THR A 104 15.79 0.02 -8.74
CA THR A 104 14.34 -0.11 -8.95
C THR A 104 13.61 -0.55 -7.69
N ASP A 105 14.16 -1.45 -6.87
CA ASP A 105 13.56 -1.83 -5.59
C ASP A 105 13.55 -0.67 -4.58
N LEU A 106 14.67 0.06 -4.47
CA LEU A 106 14.83 1.16 -3.51
C LEU A 106 13.97 2.38 -3.83
N LEU A 107 13.65 2.58 -5.11
CA LEU A 107 12.79 3.65 -5.60
C LEU A 107 11.34 3.20 -5.81
N PHE A 108 10.99 1.97 -5.41
CA PHE A 108 9.66 1.40 -5.59
C PHE A 108 9.20 1.30 -7.06
N LEU A 109 10.14 1.17 -8.01
CA LEU A 109 9.92 1.06 -9.45
C LEU A 109 10.01 -0.37 -10.01
N GLN A 110 10.28 -1.36 -9.14
CA GLN A 110 10.44 -2.76 -9.52
C GLN A 110 9.25 -3.33 -10.28
N ASN A 111 8.03 -2.86 -10.01
CA ASN A 111 6.80 -3.31 -10.67
C ASN A 111 6.81 -3.05 -12.19
N TYR A 112 7.52 -2.02 -12.64
CA TYR A 112 7.59 -1.62 -14.05
C TYR A 112 8.83 -2.16 -14.76
N ALA A 113 9.88 -2.47 -14.02
CA ALA A 113 11.15 -2.91 -14.58
C ALA A 113 11.32 -4.44 -14.54
N THR A 114 11.13 -5.04 -13.37
CA THR A 114 11.38 -6.46 -13.10
C THR A 114 10.09 -7.25 -12.83
N GLY A 115 8.96 -6.57 -12.62
CA GLY A 115 7.67 -7.12 -12.21
C GLY A 115 7.60 -7.48 -10.73
N TRP A 116 8.71 -7.98 -10.16
CA TRP A 116 8.85 -8.36 -8.76
C TRP A 116 10.09 -7.71 -8.15
N GLY A 117 10.17 -7.68 -6.81
CA GLY A 117 11.37 -7.22 -6.13
C GLY A 117 12.58 -8.09 -6.43
N TYR A 118 13.72 -7.44 -6.68
CA TYR A 118 15.00 -8.10 -6.93
C TYR A 118 15.56 -8.80 -5.70
N ALA A 119 15.76 -8.07 -4.59
CA ALA A 119 16.32 -8.66 -3.37
C ALA A 119 15.21 -9.21 -2.46
N TYR A 120 14.09 -8.49 -2.40
CA TYR A 120 12.93 -8.87 -1.60
C TYR A 120 11.71 -9.04 -2.52
N PRO A 121 11.40 -10.26 -2.99
CA PRO A 121 10.36 -10.48 -4.01
C PRO A 121 8.99 -9.93 -3.61
N ALA A 122 8.62 -10.00 -2.33
CA ALA A 122 7.36 -9.50 -1.82
C ALA A 122 7.28 -7.96 -1.71
N SER A 123 8.33 -7.22 -2.09
CA SER A 123 8.33 -5.75 -2.11
C SER A 123 7.38 -5.15 -3.15
N TRP A 124 6.99 -5.92 -4.18
CA TRP A 124 6.14 -5.46 -5.27
C TRP A 124 4.82 -4.85 -4.79
N SER A 125 4.18 -5.47 -3.79
CA SER A 125 2.91 -5.01 -3.23
C SER A 125 3.10 -3.72 -2.42
N LEU A 126 4.27 -3.56 -1.78
CA LEU A 126 4.60 -2.33 -1.07
C LEU A 126 4.78 -1.16 -2.05
N ALA A 127 5.42 -1.40 -3.19
CA ALA A 127 5.51 -0.40 -4.26
C ALA A 127 4.12 -0.02 -4.80
N VAL A 128 3.20 -0.97 -4.97
CA VAL A 128 1.81 -0.66 -5.34
C VAL A 128 1.15 0.24 -4.30
N GLU A 129 1.31 -0.08 -3.00
CA GLU A 129 0.74 0.70 -1.90
C GLU A 129 1.29 2.14 -1.86
N GLU A 130 2.58 2.32 -2.10
CA GLU A 130 3.22 3.63 -2.16
C GLU A 130 2.72 4.48 -3.33
N HIS A 131 2.67 3.91 -4.54
CA HIS A 131 2.09 4.59 -5.69
C HIS A 131 0.63 4.97 -5.46
N PHE A 132 -0.13 4.10 -4.79
CA PHE A 132 -1.50 4.40 -4.40
C PHE A 132 -1.57 5.62 -3.46
N TYR A 133 -0.67 5.76 -2.48
CA TYR A 133 -0.64 6.93 -1.61
C TYR A 133 -0.36 8.24 -2.37
N PHE A 134 0.61 8.24 -3.29
CA PHE A 134 0.87 9.39 -4.14
C PHE A 134 -0.31 9.70 -5.05
N GLY A 135 -0.87 8.68 -5.69
CA GLY A 135 -2.04 8.81 -6.56
C GLY A 135 -3.26 9.35 -5.81
N LEU A 136 -3.47 8.94 -4.57
CA LEU A 136 -4.55 9.41 -3.72
C LEU A 136 -4.39 10.90 -3.37
N VAL A 137 -3.19 11.30 -2.91
CA VAL A 137 -2.89 12.71 -2.62
C VAL A 137 -3.07 13.57 -3.87
N LEU A 138 -2.56 13.11 -5.02
CA LEU A 138 -2.73 13.79 -6.30
C LEU A 138 -4.21 13.91 -6.69
N SER A 139 -4.98 12.82 -6.53
CA SER A 139 -6.42 12.81 -6.83
C SER A 139 -7.17 13.84 -5.99
N PHE A 140 -6.91 13.90 -4.68
CA PHE A 140 -7.50 14.92 -3.81
C PHE A 140 -7.07 16.34 -4.20
N TYR A 141 -5.79 16.55 -4.55
CA TYR A 141 -5.31 17.85 -5.01
C TYR A 141 -6.04 18.31 -6.29
N LEU A 142 -6.18 17.42 -7.28
CA LEU A 142 -6.87 17.72 -8.54
C LEU A 142 -8.36 18.00 -8.34
N VAL A 143 -9.03 17.22 -7.49
CA VAL A 143 -10.45 17.42 -7.17
C VAL A 143 -10.67 18.75 -6.45
N LEU A 144 -9.85 19.06 -5.44
CA LEU A 144 -9.99 20.29 -4.66
C LEU A 144 -9.69 21.56 -5.48
N ASN A 145 -8.83 21.46 -6.48
CA ASN A 145 -8.53 22.58 -7.37
C ASN A 145 -9.57 22.75 -8.50
N ASN A 146 -10.49 21.78 -8.67
CA ASN A 146 -11.50 21.79 -9.73
C ASN A 146 -12.92 21.75 -9.14
N LYS A 147 -13.57 22.93 -9.07
CA LYS A 147 -14.93 23.12 -8.52
C LYS A 147 -16.00 22.21 -9.14
N ARG A 148 -15.80 21.69 -10.35
CA ARG A 148 -16.73 20.75 -10.99
C ARG A 148 -16.58 19.33 -10.46
N LEU A 149 -15.35 18.88 -10.20
CA LEU A 149 -15.05 17.55 -9.67
C LEU A 149 -15.40 17.45 -8.19
N ASP A 150 -15.17 18.53 -7.44
CA ASP A 150 -15.53 18.66 -6.03
C ASP A 150 -17.01 18.28 -5.77
N LYS A 151 -17.93 18.87 -6.55
CA LYS A 151 -19.37 18.63 -6.45
C LYS A 151 -19.82 17.20 -6.73
N ILE A 152 -19.01 16.38 -7.41
CA ILE A 152 -19.33 14.98 -7.75
C ILE A 152 -18.64 14.03 -6.77
N PHE A 153 -17.37 14.29 -6.48
CA PHE A 153 -16.50 13.40 -5.73
C PHE A 153 -16.89 13.31 -4.25
N PHE A 154 -17.16 14.45 -3.61
CA PHE A 154 -17.49 14.48 -2.18
C PHE A 154 -18.82 13.81 -1.83
N PRO A 155 -19.93 14.01 -2.57
CA PRO A 155 -21.18 13.28 -2.30
C PRO A 155 -21.04 11.77 -2.39
N ILE A 156 -20.28 11.26 -3.37
CA ILE A 156 -20.03 9.82 -3.53
C ILE A 156 -19.23 9.28 -2.33
N LEU A 157 -18.18 9.99 -1.90
CA LEU A 157 -17.41 9.61 -0.72
C LEU A 157 -18.24 9.66 0.57
N ILE A 158 -19.10 10.65 0.75
CA ILE A 158 -20.03 10.73 1.90
C ILE A 158 -20.99 9.54 1.87
N PHE A 159 -21.54 9.22 0.71
CA PHE A 159 -22.45 8.08 0.55
C PHE A 159 -21.75 6.75 0.90
N LEU A 160 -20.51 6.57 0.43
CA LEU A 160 -19.71 5.38 0.73
C LEU A 160 -19.34 5.28 2.21
N GLN A 161 -19.14 6.41 2.91
CA GLN A 161 -18.80 6.42 4.33
C GLN A 161 -19.99 6.38 5.28
N LYS A 162 -21.20 6.78 4.85
CA LYS A 162 -22.41 6.70 5.70
C LYS A 162 -22.97 5.28 5.80
N LYS A 163 -22.58 4.39 4.89
CA LYS A 163 -23.11 3.03 4.78
C LYS A 163 -22.36 2.01 5.65
N PHE A 164 -21.29 2.45 6.33
CA PHE A 164 -20.41 1.65 7.20
C PHE A 164 -20.07 2.46 8.46
#